data_AF-A0A1Y2FZ80-F1
#
_entry.id   AF-A0A1Y2FZ80-F1
#
_cell.length_a   1.000
_cell.length_b   1.000
_cell.length_c   1.000
_cell.angle_alpha   90.00
_cell.angle_beta   90.00
_cell.angle_gamma   90.00
#
_symmetry.space_group_name_H-M   'P 1'
#
loop_
_entity.id
_entity.type
_entity.pdbx_description
1 polymer ?
#
loop_
_entity_poly.entity_id
_entity_poly.type
_entity_poly.pdbx_seq_one_letter_code
_entity_poly.pdbx_strand_id
1 'polypeptide(L)'
;MRVIDYCGPSWQNLRGDTRMTRGAMMEYMELFWTRVHETQAPAVHRASFKASTAPTPLLLSMMLLGCYFSSLEAYKLACQLHSGFRGKVLCSNDFRPRAELWLHQTILLIVIFGKLCSTRMDHEMSHIFWSSCVTLGRRSAIFSQRAPAVFAPGHDDIETQWAAWIEEEVAKRIALIVFGVDVEHAAFFRHSPTLSAFQIQLQLPCDEELWEARDAQEWARLRVNARPPIPFISALKASLMAGHAPPALNPFSRIAILHGLLSVAQDLQWRDHVIGMSQPEGRANNWRDMISASYNSWKSRLDTCLVTATFPTSQLLRASISLYAIAHITLSIDIHELQIYAGAESALGLVVSAAIYNATEARIKLWSQTKDARAACWHAAFFLRSSLQHYQQSTVDLAGCLHHRWSVFIATLTLYCYGRSTSGEPGPRSENYQEGAMRYLDTMCTNSPEGLLAVEGKNNTLDLCQTICEYVQASRWEIAQEGARILKVLLTKNPSPPKA
;
A
#
# COMPACT_ATOMS: atom_id res chain seq x y z
N MET A 1 -5.94 27.19 -16.78
CA MET A 1 -7.12 28.04 -16.49
C MET A 1 -8.17 27.30 -15.66
N ARG A 2 -8.91 26.31 -16.19
CA ARG A 2 -9.98 25.63 -15.43
C ARG A 2 -9.59 25.11 -14.04
N VAL A 3 -8.37 24.58 -13.87
CA VAL A 3 -7.87 24.08 -12.58
C VAL A 3 -7.76 25.21 -11.55
N ILE A 4 -7.18 26.35 -11.95
CA ILE A 4 -7.01 27.52 -11.08
C ILE A 4 -8.39 28.10 -10.71
N ASP A 5 -9.29 28.17 -11.69
CA ASP A 5 -10.66 28.65 -11.47
C ASP A 5 -11.41 27.76 -10.48
N TYR A 6 -11.24 26.45 -10.59
CA TYR A 6 -11.80 25.48 -9.65
C TYR A 6 -11.21 25.61 -8.24
N CYS A 7 -9.91 25.92 -8.09
CA CYS A 7 -9.30 26.21 -6.80
C CYS A 7 -9.95 27.42 -6.10
N GLY A 8 -10.56 28.34 -6.85
CA GLY A 8 -11.44 29.39 -6.34
C GLY A 8 -10.78 30.76 -6.16
N PRO A 9 -11.52 31.77 -5.67
CA PRO A 9 -11.07 33.17 -5.66
C PRO A 9 -9.76 33.41 -4.90
N SER A 10 -9.55 32.71 -3.78
CA SER A 10 -8.33 32.84 -2.96
C SER A 10 -7.06 32.35 -3.65
N TRP A 11 -7.17 31.69 -4.81
CA TRP A 11 -6.06 31.11 -5.56
C TRP A 11 -5.83 31.77 -6.92
N GLN A 12 -6.45 32.94 -7.16
CA GLN A 12 -6.32 33.65 -8.44
C GLN A 12 -4.91 34.18 -8.70
N ASN A 13 -4.12 34.39 -7.64
CA ASN A 13 -2.70 34.72 -7.73
C ASN A 13 -1.89 33.63 -8.47
N LEU A 14 -2.40 32.39 -8.56
CA LEU A 14 -1.74 31.31 -9.28
C LEU A 14 -1.79 31.44 -10.81
N ARG A 15 -2.56 32.38 -11.37
CA ARG A 15 -2.68 32.55 -12.84
C ARG A 15 -1.36 32.91 -13.53
N GLY A 16 -0.43 33.53 -12.81
CA GLY A 16 0.92 33.83 -13.29
C GLY A 16 2.03 32.99 -12.65
N ASP A 17 1.68 32.00 -11.82
CA ASP A 17 2.64 31.18 -11.09
C ASP A 17 3.30 30.17 -12.04
N THR A 18 4.63 30.08 -12.01
CA THR A 18 5.42 29.20 -12.88
C THR A 18 5.06 27.73 -12.68
N ARG A 19 4.64 27.35 -11.47
CA ARG A 19 4.20 26.00 -11.08
C ARG A 19 2.83 25.64 -11.66
N MET A 20 2.07 26.61 -12.15
CA MET A 20 0.73 26.41 -12.71
C MET A 20 0.67 26.71 -14.22
N THR A 21 1.84 26.80 -14.87
CA THR A 21 1.96 26.87 -16.33
C THR A 21 1.48 25.57 -16.97
N ARG A 22 1.06 25.62 -18.24
CA ARG A 22 0.68 24.42 -19.00
C ARG A 22 1.80 23.36 -19.00
N GLY A 23 3.06 23.79 -19.13
CA GLY A 23 4.21 22.89 -19.10
C GLY A 23 4.35 22.16 -17.77
N ALA A 24 4.28 22.88 -16.65
CA ALA A 24 4.32 22.28 -15.32
C ALA A 24 3.14 21.32 -15.09
N MET A 25 1.92 21.70 -15.47
CA MET A 25 0.76 20.81 -15.35
C MET A 25 0.89 19.53 -16.19
N MET A 26 1.48 19.61 -17.39
CA MET A 26 1.76 18.44 -18.22
C MET A 26 2.82 17.53 -17.59
N GLU A 27 3.87 18.11 -17.00
CA GLU A 27 4.87 17.37 -16.23
C GLU A 27 4.23 16.60 -15.06
N TYR A 28 3.35 17.25 -14.30
CA TYR A 28 2.66 16.61 -13.17
C TYR A 28 1.78 15.44 -13.63
N MET A 29 1.08 15.61 -14.74
CA MET A 29 0.28 14.52 -15.32
C MET A 29 1.15 13.34 -15.75
N GLU A 30 2.31 13.60 -16.36
CA GLU A 30 3.24 12.54 -16.76
C GLU A 30 3.83 11.79 -15.56
N LEU A 31 4.18 12.51 -14.49
CA LEU A 31 4.60 11.91 -13.23
C LEU A 31 3.48 11.08 -12.59
N PHE A 32 2.22 11.54 -12.64
CA PHE A 32 1.10 10.73 -12.17
C PHE A 32 1.02 9.40 -12.92
N TRP A 33 1.08 9.43 -14.25
CA TRP A 33 0.98 8.25 -15.08
C TRP A 33 2.11 7.24 -14.81
N THR A 34 3.35 7.70 -14.81
CA THR A 34 4.54 6.85 -14.70
C THR A 34 4.84 6.41 -13.26
N ARG A 35 4.48 7.24 -12.25
CA ARG A 35 4.86 7.02 -10.85
C ARG A 35 3.73 6.55 -9.95
N VAL A 36 2.47 6.71 -10.35
CA VAL A 36 1.30 6.36 -9.52
C VAL A 36 0.36 5.40 -10.22
N HIS A 37 -0.03 5.68 -11.46
CA HIS A 37 -0.95 4.82 -12.21
C HIS A 37 -0.35 3.44 -12.47
N GLU A 38 0.91 3.39 -12.95
CA GLU A 38 1.62 2.15 -13.27
C GLU A 38 2.05 1.34 -12.03
N THR A 39 2.11 1.96 -10.84
CA THR A 39 2.70 1.34 -9.64
C THR A 39 1.67 0.98 -8.56
N GLN A 40 0.58 1.74 -8.44
CA GLN A 40 -0.34 1.61 -7.31
C GLN A 40 -1.83 1.72 -7.67
N ALA A 41 -2.19 2.67 -8.55
CA ALA A 41 -3.59 3.03 -8.75
C ALA A 41 -3.94 3.17 -10.24
N PRO A 42 -4.06 2.06 -10.99
CA PRO A 42 -4.57 2.06 -12.35
C PRO A 42 -6.10 2.28 -12.38
N ALA A 43 -6.54 3.39 -11.79
CA ALA A 43 -7.95 3.74 -11.62
C ALA A 43 -8.55 4.44 -12.84
N VAL A 44 -7.71 4.89 -13.78
CA VAL A 44 -8.11 5.63 -14.99
C VAL A 44 -7.61 4.86 -16.22
N HIS A 45 -8.46 4.66 -17.22
CA HIS A 45 -8.03 4.04 -18.47
C HIS A 45 -7.27 5.05 -19.33
N ARG A 46 -5.99 4.78 -19.61
CA ARG A 46 -5.07 5.75 -20.21
C ARG A 46 -5.48 6.15 -21.62
N ALA A 47 -5.77 5.18 -22.48
CA ALA A 47 -6.03 5.42 -23.90
C ALA A 47 -7.31 6.24 -24.15
N SER A 48 -8.31 6.12 -23.27
CA SER A 48 -9.56 6.90 -23.39
C SER A 48 -9.53 8.24 -22.65
N PHE A 49 -8.52 8.48 -21.81
CA PHE A 49 -8.44 9.70 -21.02
C PHE A 49 -8.08 10.92 -21.88
N LYS A 50 -8.92 11.96 -21.82
CA LYS A 50 -8.70 13.24 -22.52
C LYS A 50 -8.69 14.39 -21.52
N ALA A 51 -7.54 15.02 -21.32
CA ALA A 51 -7.39 16.12 -20.37
C ALA A 51 -8.26 17.36 -20.71
N SER A 52 -8.63 17.55 -21.97
CA SER A 52 -9.49 18.64 -22.42
C SER A 52 -10.95 18.49 -21.97
N THR A 53 -11.43 17.25 -21.80
CA THR A 53 -12.83 16.94 -21.46
C THR A 53 -12.98 16.37 -20.06
N ALA A 54 -11.90 15.91 -19.43
CA ALA A 54 -11.94 15.37 -18.08
C ALA A 54 -12.47 16.41 -17.05
N PRO A 55 -13.27 15.96 -16.06
CA PRO A 55 -13.70 16.80 -14.96
C PRO A 55 -12.50 17.44 -14.24
N THR A 56 -12.59 18.74 -13.97
CA THR A 56 -11.52 19.48 -13.29
C THR A 56 -11.09 18.89 -11.95
N PRO A 57 -11.99 18.36 -11.09
CA PRO A 57 -11.59 17.70 -9.84
C PRO A 57 -10.67 16.50 -10.09
N LEU A 58 -10.99 15.66 -11.08
CA LEU A 58 -10.17 14.50 -11.42
C LEU A 58 -8.78 14.93 -11.88
N LEU A 59 -8.72 15.89 -12.80
CA LEU A 59 -7.45 16.47 -13.28
C LEU A 59 -6.60 17.00 -12.13
N LEU A 60 -7.19 17.78 -11.23
CA LEU A 60 -6.48 18.34 -10.08
C LEU A 60 -5.94 17.21 -9.18
N SER A 61 -6.74 16.18 -8.88
CA SER A 61 -6.27 15.06 -8.04
C SER A 61 -5.09 14.30 -8.65
N MET A 62 -5.08 14.10 -9.97
CA MET A 62 -3.96 13.50 -10.70
C MET A 62 -2.72 14.40 -10.62
N MET A 63 -2.88 15.70 -10.86
CA MET A 63 -1.78 16.67 -10.78
C MET A 63 -1.16 16.76 -9.38
N LEU A 64 -1.97 16.76 -8.31
CA LEU A 64 -1.45 16.83 -6.94
C LEU A 64 -0.55 15.64 -6.62
N LEU A 65 -0.93 14.44 -7.04
CA LEU A 65 -0.09 13.24 -6.93
C LEU A 65 1.18 13.36 -7.78
N GLY A 66 1.10 13.91 -8.99
CA GLY A 66 2.28 14.22 -9.81
C GLY A 66 3.25 15.19 -9.14
N CYS A 67 2.75 16.24 -8.49
CA CYS A 67 3.55 17.23 -7.76
C CYS A 67 4.42 16.59 -6.66
N TYR A 68 3.99 15.47 -6.07
CA TYR A 68 4.80 14.75 -5.08
C TYR A 68 6.18 14.34 -5.63
N PHE A 69 6.24 13.99 -6.93
CA PHE A 69 7.46 13.55 -7.60
C PHE A 69 8.20 14.67 -8.37
N SER A 70 7.63 15.88 -8.48
CA SER A 70 8.26 17.02 -9.17
C SER A 70 9.16 17.82 -8.22
N SER A 71 9.25 19.15 -8.32
CA SER A 71 10.03 20.01 -7.42
C SER A 71 9.45 20.09 -6.01
N LEU A 72 10.27 20.50 -5.04
CA LEU A 72 9.82 20.69 -3.64
C LEU A 72 8.74 21.79 -3.55
N GLU A 73 8.85 22.81 -4.38
CA GLU A 73 7.93 23.95 -4.45
C GLU A 73 6.57 23.54 -5.04
N ALA A 74 6.57 22.60 -6.00
CA ALA A 74 5.35 22.00 -6.55
C ALA A 74 4.67 21.11 -5.50
N TYR A 75 5.44 20.28 -4.79
CA TYR A 75 4.93 19.48 -3.66
C TYR A 75 4.28 20.35 -2.57
N LYS A 76 4.97 21.41 -2.13
CA LYS A 76 4.43 22.33 -1.12
C LYS A 76 3.13 22.99 -1.57
N LEU A 77 3.05 23.40 -2.85
CA LEU A 77 1.81 23.92 -3.43
C LEU A 77 0.69 22.87 -3.40
N ALA A 78 1.00 21.62 -3.72
CA ALA A 78 0.03 20.54 -3.72
C ALA A 78 -0.55 20.28 -2.32
N CYS A 79 0.29 20.26 -1.27
CA CYS A 79 -0.17 20.17 0.11
C CYS A 79 -1.11 21.31 0.49
N GLN A 80 -0.79 22.55 0.09
CA GLN A 80 -1.64 23.71 0.38
C GLN A 80 -3.00 23.61 -0.32
N LEU A 81 -3.02 23.19 -1.60
CA LEU A 81 -4.25 23.04 -2.38
C LEU A 81 -5.13 21.87 -1.90
N HIS A 82 -4.51 20.77 -1.45
CA HIS A 82 -5.22 19.53 -1.09
C HIS A 82 -6.28 19.72 0.00
N SER A 83 -5.96 20.48 1.05
CA SER A 83 -6.86 20.73 2.18
C SER A 83 -8.19 21.35 1.75
N GLY A 84 -8.15 22.45 0.99
CA GLY A 84 -9.33 23.13 0.45
C GLY A 84 -10.01 22.34 -0.65
N PHE A 85 -9.24 21.61 -1.47
CA PHE A 85 -9.75 20.77 -2.53
C PHE A 85 -10.64 19.63 -2.00
N ARG A 86 -10.21 18.92 -0.95
CA ARG A 86 -11.00 17.87 -0.30
C ARG A 86 -12.38 18.37 0.14
N GLY A 87 -12.43 19.54 0.80
CA GLY A 87 -13.67 20.16 1.23
C GLY A 87 -14.60 20.50 0.06
N LYS A 88 -14.04 21.02 -1.05
CA LYS A 88 -14.83 21.34 -2.25
C LYS A 88 -15.48 20.13 -2.90
N VAL A 89 -14.77 19.00 -2.96
CA VAL A 89 -15.32 17.75 -3.52
C VAL A 89 -16.47 17.25 -2.65
N LEU A 90 -16.31 17.27 -1.33
CA LEU A 90 -17.35 16.90 -0.37
C LEU A 90 -18.62 17.77 -0.48
N CYS A 91 -18.45 19.07 -0.70
CA CYS A 91 -19.57 20.01 -0.82
C CYS A 91 -20.10 20.15 -2.25
N SER A 92 -19.64 19.33 -3.20
CA SER A 92 -20.12 19.39 -4.59
C SER A 92 -21.50 18.74 -4.74
N ASN A 93 -22.30 19.21 -5.70
CA ASN A 93 -23.60 18.61 -6.02
C ASN A 93 -23.49 17.17 -6.55
N ASP A 94 -22.31 16.79 -7.04
CA ASP A 94 -22.01 15.45 -7.55
C ASP A 94 -21.74 14.46 -6.41
N PHE A 95 -21.40 14.94 -5.21
CA PHE A 95 -21.22 14.11 -4.01
C PHE A 95 -22.58 13.63 -3.47
N ARG A 96 -23.15 12.65 -4.16
CA ARG A 96 -24.47 12.06 -3.87
C ARG A 96 -24.47 10.55 -4.16
N PRO A 97 -25.43 9.79 -3.62
CA PRO A 97 -25.58 8.36 -3.95
C PRO A 97 -25.60 8.12 -5.47
N ARG A 98 -25.03 7.00 -5.92
CA ARG A 98 -24.88 6.67 -7.35
C ARG A 98 -24.07 7.73 -8.12
N ALA A 99 -23.03 8.25 -7.47
CA ALA A 99 -22.09 9.16 -8.11
C ALA A 99 -21.42 8.51 -9.32
N GLU A 100 -21.01 9.35 -10.27
CA GLU A 100 -20.29 8.92 -11.46
C GLU A 100 -18.88 8.40 -11.10
N LEU A 101 -18.29 7.61 -12.00
CA LEU A 101 -16.98 6.99 -11.74
C LEU A 101 -15.86 8.02 -11.56
N TRP A 102 -15.90 9.14 -12.29
CA TRP A 102 -14.89 10.19 -12.16
C TRP A 102 -14.81 10.74 -10.74
N LEU A 103 -15.93 10.80 -10.01
CA LEU A 103 -15.94 11.29 -8.64
C LEU A 103 -15.29 10.27 -7.70
N HIS A 104 -15.56 8.97 -7.90
CA HIS A 104 -14.89 7.91 -7.14
C HIS A 104 -13.38 7.89 -7.41
N GLN A 105 -12.96 8.08 -8.67
CA GLN A 105 -11.54 8.24 -9.03
C GLN A 105 -10.93 9.46 -8.32
N THR A 106 -11.60 10.61 -8.39
CA THR A 106 -11.14 11.86 -7.75
C THR A 106 -10.95 11.66 -6.25
N ILE A 107 -11.95 11.11 -5.57
CA ILE A 107 -11.95 10.88 -4.13
C ILE A 107 -10.84 9.91 -3.73
N LEU A 108 -10.68 8.80 -4.47
CA LEU A 108 -9.62 7.83 -4.24
C LEU A 108 -8.23 8.49 -4.33
N LEU A 109 -7.98 9.26 -5.38
CA LEU A 109 -6.69 9.94 -5.58
C LEU A 109 -6.41 11.02 -4.52
N ILE A 110 -7.45 11.75 -4.06
CA ILE A 110 -7.35 12.67 -2.92
C ILE A 110 -6.90 11.93 -1.66
N VAL A 111 -7.52 10.78 -1.36
CA VAL A 111 -7.18 10.00 -0.17
C VAL A 111 -5.74 9.51 -0.25
N ILE A 112 -5.32 8.94 -1.38
CA ILE A 112 -3.95 8.43 -1.58
C ILE A 112 -2.93 9.55 -1.33
N PHE A 113 -3.15 10.74 -1.90
CA PHE A 113 -2.25 11.88 -1.67
C PHE A 113 -2.18 12.25 -0.19
N GLY A 114 -3.34 12.44 0.46
CA GLY A 114 -3.36 12.85 1.87
C GLY A 114 -2.76 11.79 2.80
N LYS A 115 -2.97 10.50 2.49
CA LYS A 115 -2.51 9.40 3.35
C LYS A 115 -1.02 9.10 3.20
N LEU A 116 -0.51 9.08 1.97
CA LEU A 116 0.81 8.53 1.64
C LEU A 116 1.80 9.56 1.07
N CYS A 117 1.38 10.81 0.81
CA CYS A 117 2.24 11.83 0.21
C CYS A 117 2.31 13.13 1.02
N SER A 118 1.24 13.50 1.73
CA SER A 118 1.09 14.82 2.33
C SER A 118 1.57 14.90 3.80
N THR A 119 1.06 15.89 4.51
CA THR A 119 1.35 16.23 5.90
C THR A 119 0.73 15.25 6.91
N ARG A 120 1.16 15.32 8.17
CA ARG A 120 0.57 14.59 9.29
C ARG A 120 -0.93 14.89 9.43
N MET A 121 -1.30 16.17 9.32
CA MET A 121 -2.70 16.59 9.40
C MET A 121 -3.54 15.99 8.25
N ASP A 122 -3.02 16.00 7.03
CA ASP A 122 -3.73 15.39 5.90
C ASP A 122 -3.82 13.86 6.02
N HIS A 123 -2.83 13.20 6.61
CA HIS A 123 -2.88 11.76 6.87
C HIS A 123 -4.05 11.39 7.80
N GLU A 124 -4.23 12.17 8.87
CA GLU A 124 -5.32 12.00 9.84
C GLU A 124 -6.68 12.36 9.21
N MET A 125 -6.75 13.49 8.51
CA MET A 125 -7.97 13.90 7.81
C MET A 125 -8.37 12.94 6.69
N SER A 126 -7.41 12.34 5.97
CA SER A 126 -7.68 11.31 4.97
C SER A 126 -8.29 10.06 5.59
N HIS A 127 -7.93 9.71 6.83
CA HIS A 127 -8.59 8.60 7.53
C HIS A 127 -10.07 8.90 7.80
N ILE A 128 -10.40 10.11 8.26
CA ILE A 128 -11.79 10.53 8.48
C ILE A 128 -12.56 10.53 7.15
N PHE A 129 -11.96 11.09 6.11
CA PHE A 129 -12.57 11.19 4.79
C PHE A 129 -12.78 9.81 4.14
N TRP A 130 -11.92 8.84 4.43
CA TRP A 130 -11.99 7.48 3.91
C TRP A 130 -13.34 6.79 4.16
N SER A 131 -13.90 6.94 5.36
CA SER A 131 -15.22 6.36 5.69
C SER A 131 -16.32 6.88 4.76
N SER A 132 -16.27 8.16 4.37
CA SER A 132 -17.19 8.73 3.38
C SER A 132 -16.99 8.13 1.99
N CYS A 133 -15.73 7.89 1.59
CA CYS A 133 -15.38 7.28 0.30
C CYS A 133 -15.99 5.87 0.18
N VAL A 134 -15.77 5.04 1.18
CA VAL A 134 -16.27 3.66 1.22
C VAL A 134 -17.80 3.65 1.28
N THR A 135 -18.41 4.52 2.08
CA THR A 135 -19.87 4.65 2.18
C THR A 135 -20.48 5.07 0.85
N LEU A 136 -19.90 6.06 0.16
CA LEU A 136 -20.34 6.46 -1.17
C LEU A 136 -20.22 5.30 -2.16
N GLY A 137 -19.10 4.58 -2.16
CA GLY A 137 -18.91 3.39 -3.01
C GLY A 137 -19.99 2.33 -2.80
N ARG A 138 -20.39 2.06 -1.55
CA ARG A 138 -21.51 1.17 -1.23
C ARG A 138 -22.84 1.68 -1.81
N ARG A 139 -23.11 2.99 -1.68
CA ARG A 139 -24.34 3.61 -2.20
C ARG A 139 -24.36 3.68 -3.73
N SER A 140 -23.20 3.64 -4.36
CA SER A 140 -23.01 3.56 -5.82
C SER A 140 -22.88 2.12 -6.34
N ALA A 141 -23.01 1.11 -5.46
CA ALA A 141 -22.91 -0.31 -5.75
C ALA A 141 -21.62 -0.73 -6.50
N ILE A 142 -20.49 -0.05 -6.27
CA ILE A 142 -19.23 -0.35 -6.98
C ILE A 142 -18.60 -1.69 -6.57
N PHE A 143 -18.98 -2.22 -5.39
CA PHE A 143 -18.46 -3.49 -4.85
C PHE A 143 -19.28 -4.72 -5.26
N SER A 144 -20.31 -4.53 -6.07
CA SER A 144 -21.22 -5.59 -6.52
C SER A 144 -21.22 -5.65 -8.04
N GLN A 145 -21.41 -6.86 -8.58
CA GLN A 145 -21.48 -7.07 -10.01
C GLN A 145 -22.60 -6.24 -10.63
N ARG A 146 -22.25 -5.42 -11.62
CA ARG A 146 -23.23 -4.72 -12.46
C ARG A 146 -23.76 -5.70 -13.51
N ALA A 147 -25.03 -5.54 -13.89
CA ALA A 147 -25.55 -6.26 -15.04
C ALA A 147 -24.72 -5.85 -16.27
N PRO A 148 -24.24 -6.81 -17.09
CA PRO A 148 -23.50 -6.47 -18.30
C PRO A 148 -24.36 -5.57 -19.19
N ALA A 149 -23.73 -4.59 -19.84
CA ALA A 149 -24.39 -3.77 -20.82
C ALA A 149 -24.99 -4.67 -21.92
N VAL A 150 -26.30 -4.60 -22.09
CA VAL A 150 -27.01 -5.36 -23.13
C VAL A 150 -26.87 -4.56 -24.43
N PHE A 151 -25.93 -4.97 -25.27
CA PHE A 151 -25.76 -4.40 -26.61
C PHE A 151 -26.73 -5.08 -27.57
N ALA A 152 -27.43 -4.30 -28.38
CA ALA A 152 -28.32 -4.84 -29.40
C ALA A 152 -27.48 -5.41 -30.56
N PRO A 153 -27.69 -6.68 -30.98
CA PRO A 153 -26.93 -7.26 -32.09
C PRO A 153 -27.06 -6.40 -33.36
N GLY A 154 -25.95 -5.85 -33.84
CA GLY A 154 -25.87 -5.07 -35.08
C GLY A 154 -26.23 -3.58 -34.98
N HIS A 155 -26.55 -3.05 -33.78
CA HIS A 155 -26.94 -1.65 -33.62
C HIS A 155 -25.88 -0.75 -32.96
N ASP A 156 -25.04 -1.31 -32.09
CA ASP A 156 -24.02 -0.54 -31.36
C ASP A 156 -22.65 -0.66 -32.03
N ASP A 157 -22.06 0.49 -32.37
CA ASP A 157 -20.72 0.53 -32.96
C ASP A 157 -19.63 0.06 -31.98
N ILE A 158 -18.47 -0.31 -32.53
CA ILE A 158 -17.33 -0.82 -31.76
C ILE A 158 -16.86 0.16 -30.67
N GLU A 159 -16.99 1.46 -30.93
CA GLU A 159 -16.62 2.55 -30.01
C GLU A 159 -17.55 2.58 -28.79
N THR A 160 -18.85 2.45 -28.99
CA THR A 160 -19.85 2.39 -27.92
C THR A 160 -19.63 1.17 -27.04
N GLN A 161 -19.35 0.01 -27.64
CA GLN A 161 -19.04 -1.21 -26.90
C GLN A 161 -17.74 -1.10 -26.11
N TRP A 162 -16.70 -0.49 -26.69
CA TRP A 162 -15.43 -0.27 -26.02
C TRP A 162 -15.57 0.72 -24.85
N ALA A 163 -16.31 1.81 -25.03
CA ALA A 163 -16.56 2.80 -23.98
C ALA A 163 -17.32 2.19 -22.79
N ALA A 164 -18.36 1.41 -23.04
CA ALA A 164 -19.11 0.71 -21.99
C ALA A 164 -18.26 -0.35 -21.28
N TRP A 165 -17.41 -1.07 -22.02
CA TRP A 165 -16.45 -2.00 -21.41
C TRP A 165 -15.42 -1.27 -20.53
N ILE A 166 -14.89 -0.13 -20.97
CA ILE A 166 -13.99 0.70 -20.17
C ILE A 166 -14.68 1.10 -18.86
N GLU A 167 -15.94 1.55 -18.93
CA GLU A 167 -16.70 1.93 -17.73
C GLU A 167 -16.79 0.78 -16.71
N GLU A 168 -17.07 -0.44 -17.19
CA GLU A 168 -17.15 -1.63 -16.35
C GLU A 168 -15.80 -2.00 -15.73
N GLU A 169 -14.72 -2.02 -16.52
CA GLU A 169 -13.38 -2.35 -16.03
C GLU A 169 -12.81 -1.28 -15.08
N VAL A 170 -13.05 0.00 -15.37
CA VAL A 170 -12.73 1.11 -14.46
C VAL A 170 -13.45 0.93 -13.13
N ALA A 171 -14.74 0.57 -13.13
CA ALA A 171 -15.49 0.32 -11.91
C ALA A 171 -14.91 -0.84 -11.09
N LYS A 172 -14.58 -1.97 -11.73
CA LYS A 172 -13.92 -3.12 -11.08
C LYS A 172 -12.58 -2.72 -10.44
N ARG A 173 -11.72 -2.03 -11.20
CA ARG A 173 -10.40 -1.58 -10.73
C ARG A 173 -10.52 -0.60 -9.58
N ILE A 174 -11.40 0.41 -9.66
CA ILE A 174 -11.64 1.35 -8.56
C ILE A 174 -12.09 0.62 -7.31
N ALA A 175 -13.06 -0.29 -7.42
CA ALA A 175 -13.58 -1.00 -6.25
C ALA A 175 -12.51 -1.88 -5.58
N LEU A 176 -11.67 -2.55 -6.36
CA LEU A 176 -10.56 -3.34 -5.85
C LEU A 176 -9.42 -2.48 -5.28
N ILE A 177 -9.10 -1.33 -5.87
CA ILE A 177 -8.14 -0.38 -5.30
C ILE A 177 -8.69 0.19 -3.99
N VAL A 178 -9.98 0.55 -3.95
CA VAL A 178 -10.61 1.03 -2.71
C VAL A 178 -10.54 -0.03 -1.61
N PHE A 179 -10.87 -1.29 -1.93
CA PHE A 179 -10.68 -2.40 -1.00
C PHE A 179 -9.22 -2.57 -0.56
N GLY A 180 -8.27 -2.53 -1.51
CA GLY A 180 -6.84 -2.65 -1.20
C GLY A 180 -6.32 -1.55 -0.29
N VAL A 181 -6.71 -0.30 -0.53
CA VAL A 181 -6.36 0.86 0.31
C VAL A 181 -6.94 0.71 1.72
N ASP A 182 -8.17 0.21 1.88
CA ASP A 182 -8.76 -0.06 3.20
C ASP A 182 -7.93 -1.07 4.00
N VAL A 183 -7.55 -2.16 3.34
CA VAL A 183 -6.75 -3.25 3.90
C VAL A 183 -5.33 -2.80 4.23
N GLU A 184 -4.71 -2.01 3.34
CA GLU A 184 -3.39 -1.40 3.56
C GLU A 184 -3.40 -0.42 4.72
N HIS A 185 -4.45 0.40 4.87
CA HIS A 185 -4.58 1.31 6.00
C HIS A 185 -4.62 0.56 7.34
N ALA A 186 -5.32 -0.57 7.39
CA ALA A 186 -5.36 -1.43 8.56
C ALA A 186 -3.99 -2.08 8.84
N ALA A 187 -3.28 -2.54 7.81
CA ALA A 187 -1.98 -3.17 7.96
C ALA A 187 -0.87 -2.18 8.35
N PHE A 188 -0.78 -1.03 7.67
CA PHE A 188 0.30 -0.06 7.83
C PHE A 188 0.11 0.91 8.99
N PHE A 189 -1.13 1.15 9.43
CA PHE A 189 -1.42 2.18 10.42
C PHE A 189 -2.41 1.74 11.51
N ARG A 190 -2.81 0.46 11.53
CA ARG A 190 -3.77 -0.14 12.49
C ARG A 190 -5.11 0.60 12.57
N HIS A 191 -5.57 1.11 11.44
CA HIS A 191 -6.96 1.53 11.32
C HIS A 191 -7.88 0.31 11.33
N SER A 192 -9.13 0.49 11.77
CA SER A 192 -10.12 -0.58 11.64
C SER A 192 -10.51 -0.73 10.16
N PRO A 193 -10.41 -1.94 9.58
CA PRO A 193 -10.91 -2.18 8.23
C PRO A 193 -12.39 -1.80 8.16
N THR A 194 -12.78 -1.10 7.11
CA THR A 194 -14.18 -0.76 6.87
C THR A 194 -14.83 -1.73 5.91
N LEU A 195 -14.07 -2.48 5.11
CA LEU A 195 -14.52 -3.48 4.13
C LEU A 195 -13.96 -4.86 4.48
N SER A 196 -14.83 -5.88 4.44
CA SER A 196 -14.40 -7.28 4.46
C SER A 196 -14.24 -7.80 3.04
N ALA A 197 -13.25 -8.66 2.80
CA ALA A 197 -13.06 -9.34 1.51
C ALA A 197 -14.35 -10.01 1.00
N PHE A 198 -15.19 -10.54 1.90
CA PHE A 198 -16.45 -11.20 1.53
C PHE A 198 -17.55 -10.25 1.03
N GLN A 199 -17.38 -8.94 1.21
CA GLN A 199 -18.29 -7.93 0.65
C GLN A 199 -17.98 -7.60 -0.82
N ILE A 200 -16.83 -8.05 -1.34
CA ILE A 200 -16.39 -7.81 -2.71
C ILE A 200 -16.98 -8.87 -3.63
N GLN A 201 -18.14 -8.57 -4.21
CA GLN A 201 -18.89 -9.45 -5.12
C GLN A 201 -18.63 -9.06 -6.57
N LEU A 202 -17.36 -9.07 -6.96
CA LEU A 202 -16.88 -8.64 -8.27
C LEU A 202 -16.18 -9.77 -9.02
N GLN A 203 -16.11 -9.61 -10.34
CA GLN A 203 -15.15 -10.33 -11.18
C GLN A 203 -13.79 -9.63 -11.10
N LEU A 204 -12.73 -10.42 -11.18
CA LEU A 204 -11.37 -9.92 -11.31
C LEU A 204 -11.22 -9.16 -12.65
N PRO A 205 -10.41 -8.09 -12.70
CA PRO A 205 -10.23 -7.30 -13.91
C PRO A 205 -9.59 -8.08 -15.04
N CYS A 206 -9.75 -7.58 -16.25
CA CYS A 206 -9.12 -8.12 -17.44
C CYS A 206 -7.58 -8.08 -17.39
N ASP A 207 -6.96 -8.74 -18.36
CA ASP A 207 -5.51 -8.75 -18.52
C ASP A 207 -4.97 -7.40 -18.96
N GLU A 208 -3.75 -7.06 -18.54
CA GLU A 208 -3.18 -5.72 -18.81
C GLU A 208 -3.05 -5.42 -20.31
N GLU A 209 -2.83 -6.41 -21.16
CA GLU A 209 -2.79 -6.20 -22.62
C GLU A 209 -4.14 -5.71 -23.17
N LEU A 210 -5.25 -6.25 -22.66
CA LEU A 210 -6.59 -5.80 -23.04
C LEU A 210 -6.92 -4.43 -22.42
N TRP A 211 -6.47 -4.20 -21.18
CA TRP A 211 -6.62 -2.92 -20.47
C TRP A 211 -5.84 -1.77 -21.10
N GLU A 212 -4.69 -2.04 -21.71
CA GLU A 212 -3.83 -1.03 -22.34
C GLU A 212 -4.09 -0.88 -23.85
N ALA A 213 -5.18 -1.48 -24.36
CA ALA A 213 -5.60 -1.32 -25.75
C ALA A 213 -5.76 0.16 -26.12
N ARG A 214 -5.15 0.57 -27.24
CA ARG A 214 -5.02 1.98 -27.61
C ARG A 214 -6.27 2.57 -28.24
N ASP A 215 -7.07 1.71 -28.86
CA ASP A 215 -8.30 2.05 -29.55
C ASP A 215 -9.30 0.89 -29.52
N ALA A 216 -10.53 1.17 -29.98
CA ALA A 216 -11.62 0.20 -30.00
C ALA A 216 -11.32 -1.00 -30.91
N GLN A 217 -10.57 -0.82 -32.00
CA GLN A 217 -10.23 -1.88 -32.94
C GLN A 217 -9.22 -2.87 -32.33
N GLU A 218 -8.18 -2.37 -31.69
CA GLU A 218 -7.21 -3.18 -30.95
C GLU A 218 -7.91 -3.95 -29.81
N TRP A 219 -8.78 -3.26 -29.05
CA TRP A 219 -9.57 -3.89 -27.99
C TRP A 219 -10.41 -5.05 -28.52
N ALA A 220 -11.17 -4.86 -29.61
CA ALA A 220 -12.01 -5.92 -30.16
C ALA A 220 -11.20 -7.12 -30.63
N ARG A 221 -10.01 -6.89 -31.23
CA ARG A 221 -9.09 -7.97 -31.64
C ARG A 221 -8.59 -8.77 -30.44
N LEU A 222 -8.16 -8.09 -29.38
CA LEU A 222 -7.65 -8.74 -28.16
C LEU A 222 -8.76 -9.46 -27.38
N ARG A 223 -9.98 -8.90 -27.38
CA ARG A 223 -11.14 -9.44 -26.66
C ARG A 223 -11.51 -10.86 -27.11
N VAL A 224 -11.29 -11.23 -28.37
CA VAL A 224 -11.57 -12.57 -28.90
C VAL A 224 -10.84 -13.67 -28.13
N ASN A 225 -9.61 -13.40 -27.68
CA ASN A 225 -8.78 -14.34 -26.95
C ASN A 225 -8.70 -14.04 -25.44
N ALA A 226 -9.58 -13.16 -24.94
CA ALA A 226 -9.57 -12.77 -23.54
C ALA A 226 -9.92 -13.94 -22.63
N ARG A 227 -9.25 -14.01 -21.47
CA ARG A 227 -9.56 -15.00 -20.45
C ARG A 227 -11.00 -14.82 -19.93
N PRO A 228 -11.68 -15.92 -19.57
CA PRO A 228 -12.98 -15.83 -18.95
C PRO A 228 -12.88 -15.09 -17.60
N PRO A 229 -13.83 -14.20 -17.26
CA PRO A 229 -13.81 -13.50 -15.99
C PRO A 229 -13.88 -14.46 -14.79
N ILE A 230 -13.03 -14.24 -13.81
CA ILE A 230 -12.94 -15.06 -12.59
C ILE A 230 -13.56 -14.28 -11.42
N PRO A 231 -14.52 -14.84 -10.66
CA PRO A 231 -15.02 -14.18 -9.45
C PRO A 231 -13.92 -14.03 -8.39
N PHE A 232 -13.82 -12.83 -7.79
CA PHE A 232 -12.81 -12.52 -6.76
C PHE A 232 -12.85 -13.52 -5.60
N ILE A 233 -14.04 -13.80 -5.06
CA ILE A 233 -14.23 -14.74 -3.95
C ILE A 233 -13.77 -16.15 -4.30
N SER A 234 -14.01 -16.60 -5.53
CA SER A 234 -13.59 -17.93 -5.98
C SER A 234 -12.06 -18.06 -6.02
N ALA A 235 -11.38 -17.06 -6.57
CA ALA A 235 -9.92 -17.02 -6.59
C ALA A 235 -9.30 -16.87 -5.19
N LEU A 236 -9.92 -16.09 -4.30
CA LEU A 236 -9.48 -15.95 -2.91
C LEU A 236 -9.60 -17.27 -2.15
N LYS A 237 -10.75 -17.97 -2.26
CA LYS A 237 -10.94 -19.30 -1.66
C LYS A 237 -9.92 -20.31 -2.19
N ALA A 238 -9.69 -20.34 -3.50
CA ALA A 238 -8.68 -21.21 -4.10
C ALA A 238 -7.26 -20.94 -3.58
N SER A 239 -6.96 -19.69 -3.20
CA SER A 239 -5.66 -19.29 -2.64
C SER A 239 -5.48 -19.66 -1.16
N LEU A 240 -6.58 -19.90 -0.43
CA LEU A 240 -6.59 -20.33 0.97
C LEU A 240 -6.52 -21.87 1.13
N MET A 241 -7.00 -22.62 0.14
CA MET A 241 -7.08 -24.08 0.22
C MET A 241 -5.77 -24.74 -0.24
N ALA A 242 -5.12 -25.49 0.65
CA ALA A 242 -3.97 -26.32 0.30
C ALA A 242 -4.34 -27.34 -0.80
N GLY A 243 -3.47 -27.50 -1.80
CA GLY A 243 -3.63 -28.49 -2.88
C GLY A 243 -4.47 -28.05 -4.08
N HIS A 244 -5.15 -26.90 -4.04
CA HIS A 244 -5.77 -26.33 -5.24
C HIS A 244 -4.74 -25.46 -5.96
N ALA A 245 -4.55 -25.68 -7.27
CA ALA A 245 -3.86 -24.71 -8.11
C ALA A 245 -4.83 -23.53 -8.31
N PRO A 246 -4.57 -22.34 -7.73
CA PRO A 246 -5.40 -21.18 -8.01
C PRO A 246 -5.28 -20.85 -9.49
N PRO A 247 -6.31 -20.21 -10.05
CA PRO A 247 -6.34 -19.89 -11.47
C PRO A 247 -5.12 -19.03 -11.85
N ALA A 248 -4.74 -19.09 -13.13
CA ALA A 248 -3.75 -18.16 -13.67
C ALA A 248 -4.29 -16.72 -13.57
N LEU A 249 -3.67 -15.92 -12.69
CA LEU A 249 -4.06 -14.53 -12.46
C LEU A 249 -3.17 -13.57 -13.25
N ASN A 250 -3.77 -12.49 -13.77
CA ASN A 250 -3.02 -11.34 -14.26
C ASN A 250 -2.37 -10.55 -13.11
N PRO A 251 -1.41 -9.66 -13.41
CA PRO A 251 -0.67 -8.90 -12.41
C PRO A 251 -1.54 -8.15 -11.41
N PHE A 252 -2.52 -7.35 -11.87
CA PHE A 252 -3.39 -6.60 -10.97
C PHE A 252 -4.25 -7.52 -10.08
N SER A 253 -4.79 -8.59 -10.65
CA SER A 253 -5.59 -9.58 -9.90
C SER A 253 -4.79 -10.27 -8.80
N ARG A 254 -3.48 -10.50 -9.00
CA ARG A 254 -2.63 -11.07 -7.94
C ARG A 254 -2.54 -10.16 -6.74
N ILE A 255 -2.39 -8.86 -6.97
CA ILE A 255 -2.33 -7.86 -5.90
C ILE A 255 -3.66 -7.83 -5.15
N ALA A 256 -4.78 -7.79 -5.88
CA ALA A 256 -6.12 -7.86 -5.27
C ALA A 256 -6.31 -9.11 -4.40
N ILE A 257 -5.79 -10.28 -4.83
CA ILE A 257 -5.82 -11.50 -4.02
C ILE A 257 -4.93 -11.40 -2.78
N LEU A 258 -3.75 -10.75 -2.85
CA LEU A 258 -2.94 -10.50 -1.66
C LEU A 258 -3.69 -9.63 -0.65
N HIS A 259 -4.36 -8.54 -1.09
CA HIS A 259 -5.24 -7.75 -0.22
C HIS A 259 -6.37 -8.60 0.36
N GLY A 260 -6.95 -9.51 -0.42
CA GLY A 260 -7.95 -10.46 0.06
C GLY A 260 -7.43 -11.36 1.18
N LEU A 261 -6.24 -11.94 1.01
CA LEU A 261 -5.59 -12.77 2.04
C LEU A 261 -5.25 -11.95 3.30
N LEU A 262 -4.82 -10.70 3.14
CA LEU A 262 -4.54 -9.78 4.23
C LEU A 262 -5.81 -9.43 5.02
N SER A 263 -6.91 -9.14 4.33
CA SER A 263 -8.22 -8.88 4.93
C SER A 263 -8.72 -10.09 5.73
N VAL A 264 -8.60 -11.30 5.18
CA VAL A 264 -8.98 -12.53 5.90
C VAL A 264 -8.10 -12.72 7.14
N ALA A 265 -6.81 -12.46 7.06
CA ALA A 265 -5.91 -12.55 8.21
C ALA A 265 -6.29 -11.55 9.32
N GLN A 266 -6.61 -10.31 8.95
CA GLN A 266 -7.07 -9.27 9.88
C GLN A 266 -8.39 -9.66 10.55
N ASP A 267 -9.36 -10.17 9.80
CA ASP A 267 -10.65 -10.65 10.31
C ASP A 267 -10.45 -11.81 11.31
N LEU A 268 -9.58 -12.77 11.00
CA LEU A 268 -9.27 -13.91 11.87
C LEU A 268 -8.50 -13.47 13.12
N GLN A 269 -7.52 -12.58 12.99
CA GLN A 269 -6.75 -12.03 14.11
C GLN A 269 -7.66 -11.30 15.10
N TRP A 270 -8.59 -10.48 14.60
CA TRP A 270 -9.56 -9.78 15.45
C TRP A 270 -10.47 -10.77 16.19
N ARG A 271 -11.01 -11.77 15.50
CA ARG A 271 -11.85 -12.81 16.12
C ARG A 271 -11.10 -13.63 17.17
N ASP A 272 -9.84 -13.96 16.90
CA ASP A 272 -8.97 -14.68 17.83
C ASP A 272 -8.75 -13.86 19.11
N HIS A 273 -8.48 -12.56 18.97
CA HIS A 273 -8.26 -11.65 20.10
C HIS A 273 -9.51 -11.46 20.99
N VAL A 274 -10.70 -11.43 20.39
CA VAL A 274 -11.96 -11.19 21.12
C VAL A 274 -12.56 -12.49 21.69
N ILE A 275 -12.52 -13.59 20.93
CA ILE A 275 -13.28 -14.81 21.22
C ILE A 275 -12.37 -15.95 21.72
N GLY A 276 -11.04 -15.84 21.52
CA GLY A 276 -10.11 -16.90 21.91
C GLY A 276 -10.26 -18.16 21.05
N MET A 277 -10.38 -18.01 19.74
CA MET A 277 -10.55 -19.14 18.81
C MET A 277 -9.32 -20.07 18.76
N SER A 278 -8.13 -19.59 19.12
CA SER A 278 -6.92 -20.38 19.27
C SER A 278 -6.76 -20.90 20.71
N GLN A 279 -7.61 -21.84 21.14
CA GLN A 279 -7.42 -22.57 22.40
C GLN A 279 -6.26 -23.57 22.27
N PRO A 280 -5.46 -23.83 23.33
CA PRO A 280 -4.26 -24.68 23.26
C PRO A 280 -4.52 -26.16 22.95
N GLU A 281 -5.73 -26.66 23.17
CA GLU A 281 -6.00 -28.11 23.26
C GLU A 281 -6.81 -28.70 22.08
N GLY A 282 -7.16 -27.89 21.07
CA GLY A 282 -8.01 -28.34 19.95
C GLY A 282 -7.26 -28.39 18.63
N ARG A 283 -7.38 -29.51 17.89
CA ARG A 283 -6.84 -29.81 16.55
C ARG A 283 -7.35 -28.89 15.41
N ALA A 284 -7.51 -27.59 15.63
CA ALA A 284 -7.63 -26.61 14.56
C ALA A 284 -6.22 -26.20 14.15
N ASN A 285 -5.74 -26.71 13.01
CA ASN A 285 -4.56 -26.20 12.33
C ASN A 285 -4.57 -24.67 12.41
N ASN A 286 -3.57 -24.12 13.11
CA ASN A 286 -3.46 -22.71 13.45
C ASN A 286 -3.69 -21.89 12.17
N TRP A 287 -4.77 -21.11 12.12
CA TRP A 287 -5.14 -20.35 10.93
C TRP A 287 -3.99 -19.44 10.45
N ARG A 288 -3.07 -19.06 11.37
CA ARG A 288 -1.83 -18.36 11.05
C ARG A 288 -0.91 -19.17 10.13
N ASP A 289 -0.77 -20.48 10.37
CA ASP A 289 0.02 -21.38 9.52
C ASP A 289 -0.62 -21.51 8.12
N MET A 290 -1.95 -21.60 8.05
CA MET A 290 -2.70 -21.58 6.77
C MET A 290 -2.47 -20.26 6.01
N ILE A 291 -2.65 -19.11 6.66
CA ILE A 291 -2.45 -17.80 6.05
C ILE A 291 -1.00 -17.60 5.62
N SER A 292 -0.04 -17.97 6.47
CA SER A 292 1.39 -17.89 6.16
C SER A 292 1.74 -18.76 4.94
N ALA A 293 1.21 -19.97 4.85
CA ALA A 293 1.37 -20.83 3.68
C ALA A 293 0.75 -20.21 2.41
N SER A 294 -0.42 -19.58 2.51
CA SER A 294 -1.05 -18.85 1.41
C SER A 294 -0.21 -17.67 0.93
N TYR A 295 0.37 -16.87 1.84
CA TYR A 295 1.29 -15.79 1.46
C TYR A 295 2.54 -16.32 0.76
N ASN A 296 3.18 -17.35 1.32
CA ASN A 296 4.36 -17.98 0.70
C ASN A 296 4.06 -18.53 -0.69
N SER A 297 2.91 -19.19 -0.85
CA SER A 297 2.45 -19.70 -2.15
C SER A 297 2.18 -18.55 -3.14
N TRP A 298 1.59 -17.45 -2.68
CA TRP A 298 1.40 -16.25 -3.48
C TRP A 298 2.74 -15.66 -3.94
N LYS A 299 3.72 -15.54 -3.03
CA LYS A 299 5.05 -14.98 -3.32
C LYS A 299 5.85 -15.84 -4.29
N SER A 300 5.82 -17.15 -4.13
CA SER A 300 6.45 -18.08 -5.09
C SER A 300 5.93 -17.88 -6.50
N ARG A 301 4.61 -17.71 -6.67
CA ARG A 301 4.01 -17.43 -7.99
C ARG A 301 4.35 -16.03 -8.51
N LEU A 302 4.46 -15.03 -7.62
CA LEU A 302 4.93 -13.69 -7.99
C LEU A 302 6.34 -13.77 -8.59
N ASP A 303 7.24 -14.50 -7.94
CA ASP A 303 8.63 -14.62 -8.37
C ASP A 303 8.74 -15.29 -9.75
N THR A 304 7.93 -16.33 -10.01
CA THR A 304 7.84 -16.92 -11.36
C THR A 304 7.36 -15.92 -12.41
N CYS A 305 6.37 -15.08 -12.08
CA CYS A 305 5.85 -14.08 -13.02
C CYS A 305 6.84 -12.94 -13.28
N LEU A 306 7.64 -12.53 -12.28
CA LEU A 306 8.61 -11.45 -12.43
C LEU A 306 9.71 -11.78 -13.45
N VAL A 307 10.00 -13.06 -13.70
CA VAL A 307 11.01 -13.50 -14.69
C VAL A 307 10.60 -13.12 -16.12
N THR A 308 9.30 -13.12 -16.43
CA THR A 308 8.79 -12.90 -17.79
C THR A 308 7.98 -11.60 -17.95
N ALA A 309 7.90 -10.78 -16.90
CA ALA A 309 7.11 -9.56 -16.89
C ALA A 309 7.73 -8.44 -17.74
N THR A 310 6.88 -7.67 -18.42
CA THR A 310 7.27 -6.39 -19.04
C THR A 310 7.66 -5.36 -17.98
N PHE A 311 8.40 -4.31 -18.35
CA PHE A 311 8.87 -3.31 -17.40
C PHE A 311 7.75 -2.66 -16.55
N PRO A 312 6.63 -2.14 -17.10
CA PRO A 312 5.55 -1.54 -16.29
C PRO A 312 4.90 -2.57 -15.36
N THR A 313 4.60 -3.76 -15.89
CA THR A 313 4.08 -4.89 -15.09
C THR A 313 5.01 -5.24 -13.94
N SER A 314 6.33 -5.23 -14.20
CA SER A 314 7.32 -5.55 -13.18
C SER A 314 7.33 -4.52 -12.05
N GLN A 315 7.05 -3.24 -12.32
CA GLN A 315 6.97 -2.21 -11.27
C GLN A 315 5.76 -2.43 -10.36
N LEU A 316 4.57 -2.67 -10.95
CA LEU A 316 3.36 -3.00 -10.21
C LEU A 316 3.55 -4.25 -9.34
N LEU A 317 4.11 -5.31 -9.90
CA LEU A 317 4.41 -6.55 -9.18
C LEU A 317 5.47 -6.34 -8.09
N ARG A 318 6.52 -5.56 -8.32
CA ARG A 318 7.54 -5.27 -7.31
C ARG A 318 6.98 -4.45 -6.15
N ALA A 319 6.05 -3.52 -6.40
CA ALA A 319 5.38 -2.76 -5.34
C ALA A 319 4.72 -3.69 -4.31
N SER A 320 4.12 -4.80 -4.77
CA SER A 320 3.45 -5.79 -3.93
C SER A 320 4.37 -6.62 -3.01
N ILE A 321 5.70 -6.60 -3.23
CA ILE A 321 6.67 -7.26 -2.34
C ILE A 321 6.69 -6.58 -0.97
N SER A 322 6.54 -5.26 -0.93
CA SER A 322 6.47 -4.48 0.33
C SER A 322 5.24 -4.87 1.13
N LEU A 323 4.10 -5.04 0.45
CA LEU A 323 2.86 -5.49 1.06
C LEU A 323 2.98 -6.92 1.60
N TYR A 324 3.62 -7.82 0.86
CA TYR A 324 3.90 -9.18 1.32
C TYR A 324 4.77 -9.22 2.59
N ALA A 325 5.83 -8.43 2.66
CA ALA A 325 6.67 -8.37 3.85
C ALA A 325 5.85 -7.92 5.07
N ILE A 326 5.01 -6.90 4.87
CA ILE A 326 4.16 -6.35 5.94
C ILE A 326 3.04 -7.32 6.31
N ALA A 327 2.55 -8.14 5.37
CA ALA A 327 1.62 -9.22 5.65
C ALA A 327 2.16 -10.19 6.69
N HIS A 328 3.40 -10.63 6.53
CA HIS A 328 4.03 -11.55 7.48
C HIS A 328 4.33 -10.88 8.83
N ILE A 329 4.74 -9.61 8.83
CA ILE A 329 5.01 -8.89 10.08
C ILE A 329 3.71 -8.70 10.88
N THR A 330 2.64 -8.20 10.24
CA THR A 330 1.38 -7.87 10.91
C THR A 330 0.55 -9.09 11.32
N LEU A 331 0.80 -10.25 10.70
CA LEU A 331 0.28 -11.54 11.17
C LEU A 331 0.81 -11.91 12.56
N SER A 332 2.03 -11.45 12.89
CA SER A 332 2.75 -11.85 14.11
C SER A 332 2.75 -10.80 15.21
N ILE A 333 2.83 -9.50 14.88
CA ILE A 333 2.96 -8.42 15.87
C ILE A 333 2.24 -7.14 15.43
N ASP A 334 1.76 -6.36 16.39
CA ASP A 334 1.25 -5.01 16.16
C ASP A 334 2.40 -4.03 15.90
N ILE A 335 2.34 -3.33 14.77
CA ILE A 335 3.34 -2.32 14.39
C ILE A 335 3.52 -1.20 15.43
N HIS A 336 2.47 -0.86 16.21
CA HIS A 336 2.58 0.16 17.24
C HIS A 336 3.36 -0.35 18.44
N GLU A 337 3.32 -1.65 18.73
CA GLU A 337 4.16 -2.22 19.78
C GLU A 337 5.64 -2.08 19.41
N LEU A 338 5.99 -2.37 18.15
CA LEU A 338 7.33 -2.14 17.62
C LEU A 338 7.76 -0.68 17.78
N GLN A 339 6.89 0.27 17.42
CA GLN A 339 7.18 1.71 17.53
C GLN A 339 7.34 2.15 19.00
N ILE A 340 6.43 1.74 19.89
CA ILE A 340 6.47 2.07 21.33
C ILE A 340 7.77 1.55 21.95
N TYR A 341 8.14 0.30 21.66
CA TYR A 341 9.36 -0.30 22.21
C TYR A 341 10.65 0.29 21.60
N ALA A 342 10.56 0.81 20.38
CA ALA A 342 11.59 1.63 19.75
C ALA A 342 11.62 3.08 20.28
N GLY A 343 10.76 3.44 21.24
CA GLY A 343 10.79 4.75 21.90
C GLY A 343 9.92 5.82 21.25
N ALA A 344 8.89 5.45 20.48
CA ALA A 344 7.90 6.41 20.02
C ALA A 344 7.20 7.11 21.20
N GLU A 345 7.15 8.45 21.18
CA GLU A 345 6.51 9.26 22.22
C GLU A 345 4.98 9.23 22.15
N SER A 346 4.45 8.93 20.96
CA SER A 346 3.02 8.76 20.74
C SER A 346 2.73 7.60 19.79
N ALA A 347 1.58 6.96 19.99
CA ALA A 347 1.04 5.92 19.12
C ALA A 347 -0.48 6.13 19.01
N LEU A 348 -1.04 6.04 17.79
CA LEU A 348 -2.47 6.31 17.52
C LEU A 348 -2.98 7.67 18.05
N GLY A 349 -2.12 8.69 18.12
CA GLY A 349 -2.46 10.00 18.65
C GLY A 349 -2.49 10.09 20.19
N LEU A 350 -2.08 9.02 20.88
CA LEU A 350 -2.00 8.97 22.34
C LEU A 350 -0.54 9.03 22.80
N VAL A 351 -0.28 9.80 23.85
CA VAL A 351 1.05 9.87 24.49
C VAL A 351 1.36 8.54 25.18
N VAL A 352 2.57 8.04 24.99
CA VAL A 352 3.04 6.80 25.60
C VAL A 352 3.47 7.09 27.04
N SER A 353 2.75 6.53 28.02
CA SER A 353 3.14 6.58 29.43
C SER A 353 4.14 5.48 29.78
N ALA A 354 4.83 5.61 30.92
CA ALA A 354 5.73 4.57 31.43
C ALA A 354 5.00 3.22 31.61
N ALA A 355 3.74 3.22 32.03
CA ALA A 355 2.93 2.02 32.18
C ALA A 355 2.67 1.34 30.82
N ILE A 356 2.34 2.12 29.78
CA ILE A 356 2.13 1.61 28.42
C ILE A 356 3.44 1.02 27.88
N TYR A 357 4.56 1.73 28.04
CA TYR A 357 5.86 1.25 27.59
C TYR A 357 6.24 -0.09 28.26
N ASN A 358 6.15 -0.17 29.59
CA ASN A 358 6.50 -1.38 30.34
C ASN A 358 5.63 -2.59 29.95
N ALA A 359 4.32 -2.36 29.76
CA ALA A 359 3.41 -3.41 29.31
C ALA A 359 3.76 -3.90 27.89
N THR A 360 4.11 -2.99 26.99
CA THR A 360 4.55 -3.32 25.62
C THR A 360 5.88 -4.06 25.62
N GLU A 361 6.84 -3.64 26.43
CA GLU A 361 8.12 -4.34 26.57
C GLU A 361 7.92 -5.80 27.02
N ALA A 362 7.05 -6.04 28.00
CA ALA A 362 6.75 -7.40 28.45
C ALA A 362 6.17 -8.27 27.33
N ARG A 363 5.24 -7.72 26.52
CA ARG A 363 4.64 -8.43 25.39
C ARG A 363 5.65 -8.72 24.29
N ILE A 364 6.55 -7.79 23.96
CA ILE A 364 7.59 -8.01 22.95
C ILE A 364 8.61 -9.06 23.40
N LYS A 365 9.01 -9.05 24.68
CA LYS A 365 9.91 -10.09 25.23
C LYS A 365 9.29 -11.48 25.16
N LEU A 366 7.98 -11.60 25.34
CA LEU A 366 7.27 -12.87 25.15
C LEU A 366 7.18 -13.25 23.67
N TRP A 367 6.75 -12.31 22.82
CA TRP A 367 6.62 -12.49 21.38
C TRP A 367 7.94 -12.96 20.76
N SER A 368 9.08 -12.36 21.14
CA SER A 368 10.38 -12.66 20.54
C SER A 368 10.85 -14.10 20.70
N GLN A 369 10.26 -14.86 21.64
CA GLN A 369 10.57 -16.28 21.85
C GLN A 369 9.73 -17.21 20.96
N THR A 370 8.72 -16.67 20.26
CA THR A 370 7.77 -17.47 19.47
C THR A 370 8.30 -17.84 18.08
N LYS A 371 7.69 -18.87 17.47
CA LYS A 371 7.93 -19.19 16.04
C LYS A 371 7.50 -18.06 15.11
N ASP A 372 6.45 -17.34 15.48
CA ASP A 372 5.87 -16.26 14.68
C ASP A 372 6.83 -15.07 14.60
N ALA A 373 7.49 -14.72 15.71
CA ALA A 373 8.53 -13.68 15.71
C ALA A 373 9.70 -14.02 14.79
N ARG A 374 10.15 -15.28 14.80
CA ARG A 374 11.20 -15.75 13.90
C ARG A 374 10.77 -15.65 12.43
N ALA A 375 9.55 -16.06 12.12
CA ALA A 375 9.01 -15.94 10.76
C ALA A 375 8.94 -14.48 10.30
N ALA A 376 8.39 -13.59 11.13
CA ALA A 376 8.32 -12.15 10.84
C ALA A 376 9.71 -11.54 10.58
N CYS A 377 10.70 -11.87 11.41
CA CYS A 377 12.07 -11.39 11.26
C CYS A 377 12.75 -11.95 10.01
N TRP A 378 12.52 -13.23 9.70
CA TRP A 378 13.06 -13.87 8.51
C TRP A 378 12.54 -13.16 7.24
N HIS A 379 11.22 -12.94 7.13
CA HIS A 379 10.65 -12.21 6.01
C HIS A 379 11.11 -10.75 5.94
N ALA A 380 11.23 -10.07 7.09
CA ALA A 380 11.74 -8.70 7.17
C ALA A 380 13.20 -8.61 6.69
N ALA A 381 14.07 -9.54 7.08
CA ALA A 381 15.47 -9.57 6.67
C ALA A 381 15.61 -9.75 5.15
N PHE A 382 14.93 -10.74 4.56
CA PHE A 382 14.97 -10.95 3.10
C PHE A 382 14.43 -9.74 2.32
N PHE A 383 13.34 -9.13 2.81
CA PHE A 383 12.77 -7.94 2.21
C PHE A 383 13.73 -6.74 2.25
N LEU A 384 14.32 -6.46 3.42
CA LEU A 384 15.27 -5.36 3.59
C LEU A 384 16.53 -5.56 2.77
N ARG A 385 17.06 -6.79 2.74
CA ARG A 385 18.25 -7.15 1.96
C ARG A 385 18.03 -6.88 0.47
N SER A 386 16.90 -7.33 -0.08
CA SER A 386 16.54 -7.07 -1.47
C SER A 386 16.33 -5.58 -1.75
N SER A 387 15.66 -4.87 -0.84
CA SER A 387 15.37 -3.44 -0.99
C SER A 387 16.64 -2.59 -0.99
N LEU A 388 17.57 -2.86 -0.07
CA LEU A 388 18.85 -2.15 0.03
C LEU A 388 19.78 -2.46 -1.15
N GLN A 389 19.82 -3.72 -1.61
CA GLN A 389 20.58 -4.09 -2.80
C GLN A 389 20.11 -3.31 -4.04
N HIS A 390 18.79 -3.18 -4.23
CA HIS A 390 18.24 -2.37 -5.33
C HIS A 390 18.52 -0.88 -5.18
N TYR A 391 18.45 -0.35 -3.96
CA TYR A 391 18.77 1.04 -3.66
C TYR A 391 20.24 1.37 -3.97
N GLN A 392 21.19 0.56 -3.48
CA GLN A 392 22.63 0.76 -3.70
C GLN A 392 23.00 0.69 -5.19
N GLN A 393 22.37 -0.22 -5.93
CA GLN A 393 22.64 -0.39 -7.36
C GLN A 393 21.87 0.60 -8.25
N SER A 394 20.99 1.43 -7.68
CA SER A 394 20.08 2.32 -8.43
C SER A 394 19.30 1.60 -9.55
N THR A 395 19.05 0.30 -9.39
CA THR A 395 18.50 -0.56 -10.45
C THR A 395 16.99 -0.48 -10.56
N VAL A 396 16.32 -0.11 -9.47
CA VAL A 396 14.86 -0.05 -9.39
C VAL A 396 14.45 1.15 -8.55
N ASP A 397 13.69 2.06 -9.15
CA ASP A 397 13.07 3.15 -8.41
C ASP A 397 11.79 2.67 -7.70
N LEU A 398 11.96 1.91 -6.63
CA LEU A 398 10.86 1.56 -5.72
C LEU A 398 10.29 2.79 -5.00
N ALA A 399 10.86 3.99 -5.15
CA ALA A 399 10.28 5.20 -4.59
C ALA A 399 8.97 5.60 -5.28
N GLY A 400 8.65 5.02 -6.45
CA GLY A 400 7.30 5.09 -7.04
C GLY A 400 6.23 4.33 -6.23
N CYS A 401 6.62 3.37 -5.39
CA CYS A 401 5.69 2.72 -4.46
C CYS A 401 5.58 3.57 -3.18
N LEU A 402 4.47 4.32 -3.05
CA LEU A 402 4.28 5.29 -1.97
C LEU A 402 4.39 4.69 -0.57
N HIS A 403 3.96 3.43 -0.35
CA HIS A 403 4.03 2.77 0.96
C HIS A 403 5.39 2.10 1.24
N HIS A 404 6.27 1.93 0.23
CA HIS A 404 7.48 1.11 0.35
C HIS A 404 8.42 1.60 1.47
N ARG A 405 8.68 2.91 1.55
CA ARG A 405 9.57 3.47 2.59
C ARG A 405 9.04 3.21 3.99
N TRP A 406 7.72 3.23 4.16
CA TRP A 406 7.09 2.88 5.44
C TRP A 406 7.21 1.38 5.74
N SER A 407 7.05 0.52 4.73
CA SER A 407 7.28 -0.92 4.89
C SER A 407 8.72 -1.25 5.33
N VAL A 408 9.71 -0.57 4.73
CA VAL A 408 11.13 -0.70 5.10
C VAL A 408 11.38 -0.24 6.54
N PHE A 409 10.76 0.86 6.97
CA PHE A 409 10.80 1.32 8.35
C PHE A 409 10.24 0.28 9.33
N ILE A 410 9.04 -0.26 9.08
CA ILE A 410 8.41 -1.28 9.94
C ILE A 410 9.23 -2.59 9.98
N ALA A 411 9.75 -3.04 8.84
CA ALA A 411 10.63 -4.20 8.79
C ALA A 411 11.92 -3.99 9.60
N THR A 412 12.48 -2.78 9.58
CA THR A 412 13.66 -2.42 10.36
C THR A 412 13.36 -2.46 11.86
N LEU A 413 12.22 -1.90 12.28
CA LEU A 413 11.79 -2.00 13.68
C LEU A 413 11.54 -3.43 14.12
N THR A 414 11.05 -4.30 13.23
CA THR A 414 10.85 -5.72 13.53
C THR A 414 12.18 -6.38 13.90
N LEU A 415 13.23 -6.18 13.10
CA LEU A 415 14.57 -6.70 13.37
C LEU A 415 15.20 -6.07 14.61
N TYR A 416 15.05 -4.75 14.80
CA TYR A 416 15.53 -4.05 15.99
C TYR A 416 14.91 -4.61 17.28
N CYS A 417 13.57 -4.71 17.33
CA CYS A 417 12.86 -5.17 18.51
C CYS A 417 13.19 -6.64 18.83
N TYR A 418 13.26 -7.49 17.80
CA TYR A 418 13.64 -8.89 17.95
C TYR A 418 15.10 -9.06 18.42
N GLY A 419 16.03 -8.34 17.80
CA GLY A 419 17.44 -8.36 18.17
C GLY A 419 17.65 -7.90 19.61
N ARG A 420 17.03 -6.78 19.98
CA ARG A 420 17.13 -6.22 21.34
C ARG A 420 16.56 -7.16 22.41
N SER A 421 15.39 -7.74 22.14
CA SER A 421 14.71 -8.62 23.10
C SER A 421 15.37 -10.00 23.26
N THR A 422 16.11 -10.47 22.25
CA THR A 422 16.73 -11.81 22.27
C THR A 422 18.24 -11.80 22.54
N SER A 423 18.94 -10.70 22.26
CA SER A 423 20.40 -10.60 22.37
C SER A 423 20.89 -9.38 23.17
N GLY A 424 19.99 -8.66 23.83
CA GLY A 424 20.33 -7.54 24.71
C GLY A 424 20.48 -6.21 23.96
N GLU A 425 21.09 -5.22 24.60
CA GLU A 425 21.20 -3.87 24.04
C GLU A 425 21.94 -3.84 22.69
N PRO A 426 21.61 -2.91 21.77
CA PRO A 426 22.19 -2.90 20.42
C PRO A 426 23.72 -2.85 20.42
N GLY A 427 24.33 -3.63 19.52
CA GLY A 427 25.79 -3.61 19.31
C GLY A 427 26.29 -2.27 18.75
N PRO A 428 27.61 -2.02 18.81
CA PRO A 428 28.20 -0.78 18.32
C PRO A 428 28.02 -0.62 16.80
N ARG A 429 28.03 0.64 16.34
CA ARG A 429 28.04 0.96 14.90
C ARG A 429 29.41 0.77 14.29
N SER A 430 29.44 0.34 13.04
CA SER A 430 30.65 0.26 12.22
C SER A 430 30.97 1.63 11.60
N GLU A 431 32.24 1.86 11.24
CA GLU A 431 32.63 3.05 10.45
C GLU A 431 31.92 3.05 9.09
N ASN A 432 31.88 1.90 8.41
CA ASN A 432 31.12 1.69 7.19
C ASN A 432 29.75 1.05 7.50
N TYR A 433 28.81 1.86 7.97
CA TYR A 433 27.47 1.41 8.37
C TYR A 433 26.66 0.80 7.22
N GLN A 434 26.90 1.19 5.96
CA GLN A 434 26.17 0.61 4.82
C GLN A 434 26.58 -0.84 4.56
N GLU A 435 27.88 -1.13 4.65
CA GLU A 435 28.39 -2.50 4.56
C GLU A 435 28.01 -3.32 5.80
N GLY A 436 28.08 -2.70 6.99
CA GLY A 436 27.64 -3.31 8.24
C GLY A 436 26.16 -3.73 8.21
N ALA A 437 25.29 -2.89 7.65
CA ALA A 437 23.88 -3.20 7.46
C ALA A 437 23.66 -4.41 6.53
N MET A 438 24.38 -4.48 5.41
CA MET A 438 24.29 -5.62 4.50
C MET A 438 24.81 -6.91 5.14
N ARG A 439 25.94 -6.85 5.85
CA ARG A 439 26.49 -8.00 6.57
C ARG A 439 25.53 -8.51 7.66
N TYR A 440 24.89 -7.60 8.40
CA TYR A 440 23.84 -7.95 9.35
C TYR A 440 22.68 -8.68 8.66
N LEU A 441 22.18 -8.16 7.54
CA LEU A 441 21.07 -8.76 6.81
C LEU A 441 21.44 -10.12 6.20
N ASP A 442 22.64 -10.26 5.63
CA ASP A 442 23.15 -11.55 5.15
C ASP A 442 23.17 -12.61 6.27
N THR A 443 23.55 -12.21 7.49
CA THR A 443 23.54 -13.08 8.67
C THR A 443 22.12 -13.49 9.09
N MET A 444 21.17 -12.55 9.01
CA MET A 444 19.76 -12.79 9.36
C MET A 444 18.98 -13.57 8.29
N CYS A 445 19.45 -13.59 7.04
CA CYS A 445 18.86 -14.33 5.92
C CYS A 445 19.20 -15.84 5.95
N THR A 446 18.75 -16.54 7.00
CA THR A 446 18.95 -17.98 7.17
C THR A 446 18.11 -18.82 6.20
N ASN A 447 18.39 -20.12 6.08
CA ASN A 447 17.62 -21.03 5.20
C ASN A 447 16.17 -21.25 5.64
N SER A 448 15.89 -21.12 6.94
CA SER A 448 14.55 -21.18 7.52
C SER A 448 14.41 -20.18 8.67
N PRO A 449 13.18 -19.80 9.07
CA PRO A 449 12.95 -18.98 10.26
C PRO A 449 13.61 -19.52 11.53
N GLU A 450 13.63 -20.85 11.72
CA GLU A 450 14.24 -21.52 12.88
C GLU A 450 15.76 -21.33 12.93
N GLY A 451 16.40 -21.16 11.76
CA GLY A 451 17.83 -20.88 11.66
C GLY A 451 18.25 -19.63 12.45
N LEU A 452 17.34 -18.67 12.65
CA LEU A 452 17.59 -17.48 13.47
C LEU A 452 17.99 -17.83 14.91
N LEU A 453 17.57 -18.98 15.46
CA LEU A 453 17.97 -19.35 16.83
C LEU A 453 19.50 -19.42 16.98
N ALA A 454 20.19 -19.92 15.95
CA ALA A 454 21.64 -20.08 15.94
C ALA A 454 22.42 -18.81 15.58
N VAL A 455 21.74 -17.74 15.12
CA VAL A 455 22.40 -16.49 14.73
C VAL A 455 22.92 -15.75 15.95
N GLU A 456 24.21 -15.43 16.00
CA GLU A 456 24.79 -14.53 16.99
C GLU A 456 24.66 -13.07 16.55
N GLY A 457 24.70 -12.12 17.50
CA GLY A 457 24.69 -10.69 17.17
C GLY A 457 23.38 -10.18 16.56
N LYS A 458 22.22 -10.78 16.89
CA LYS A 458 20.90 -10.37 16.40
C LYS A 458 20.59 -8.89 16.72
N ASN A 459 21.21 -8.35 17.77
CA ASN A 459 21.14 -6.98 18.25
C ASN A 459 22.01 -5.98 17.47
N ASN A 460 22.85 -6.42 16.51
CA ASN A 460 23.73 -5.55 15.70
C ASN A 460 22.96 -4.77 14.61
N THR A 461 21.98 -3.99 15.04
CA THR A 461 20.96 -3.37 14.19
C THR A 461 21.20 -1.89 13.91
N LEU A 462 22.14 -1.23 14.61
CA LEU A 462 22.31 0.22 14.51
C LEU A 462 22.82 0.67 13.13
N ASP A 463 23.66 -0.12 12.47
CA ASP A 463 24.13 0.13 11.09
C ASP A 463 22.95 0.09 10.09
N LEU A 464 22.05 -0.88 10.28
CA LEU A 464 20.80 -0.96 9.53
C LEU A 464 19.90 0.24 9.84
N CYS A 465 19.72 0.61 11.11
CA CYS A 465 18.93 1.77 11.50
C CYS A 465 19.45 3.07 10.86
N GLN A 466 20.77 3.27 10.79
CA GLN A 466 21.38 4.43 10.14
C GLN A 466 21.07 4.44 8.63
N THR A 467 21.35 3.32 7.95
CA THR A 467 21.12 3.20 6.50
C THR A 467 19.65 3.47 6.15
N ILE A 468 18.72 2.90 6.93
CA ILE A 468 17.28 3.08 6.71
C ILE A 468 16.81 4.47 7.13
N CYS A 469 17.39 5.09 8.16
CA CYS A 469 17.09 6.46 8.52
C CYS A 469 17.33 7.41 7.33
N GLU A 470 18.50 7.32 6.68
CA GLU A 470 18.83 8.12 5.50
C GLU A 470 17.89 7.84 4.33
N TYR A 471 17.61 6.56 4.08
CA TYR A 471 16.69 6.14 3.02
C TYR A 471 15.29 6.69 3.24
N VAL A 472 14.73 6.58 4.45
CA VAL A 472 13.35 7.01 4.74
C VAL A 472 13.26 8.55 4.81
N GLN A 473 14.29 9.22 5.36
CA GLN A 473 14.33 10.68 5.50
C GLN A 473 14.30 11.42 4.14
N ALA A 474 14.75 10.79 3.06
CA ALA A 474 14.65 11.35 1.71
C ALA A 474 13.20 11.42 1.18
N SER A 475 12.22 10.83 1.89
CA SER A 475 10.80 10.97 1.57
C SER A 475 10.27 12.38 1.85
N ARG A 476 9.31 12.86 1.05
CA ARG A 476 8.56 14.10 1.33
C ARG A 476 7.35 13.85 2.23
N TRP A 477 6.90 12.61 2.33
CA TRP A 477 5.76 12.22 3.16
C TRP A 477 6.10 12.34 4.65
N GLU A 478 5.38 13.19 5.38
CA GLU A 478 5.72 13.52 6.77
C GLU A 478 5.70 12.30 7.70
N ILE A 479 4.77 11.35 7.51
CA ILE A 479 4.69 10.13 8.33
C ILE A 479 5.96 9.29 8.20
N ALA A 480 6.50 9.16 6.98
CA ALA A 480 7.79 8.50 6.77
C ALA A 480 8.91 9.26 7.48
N GLN A 481 8.92 10.59 7.43
CA GLN A 481 9.90 11.40 8.16
C GLN A 481 9.78 11.23 9.69
N GLU A 482 8.59 11.01 10.25
CA GLU A 482 8.44 10.65 11.68
C GLU A 482 9.08 9.30 11.99
N GLY A 483 8.90 8.31 11.11
CA GLY A 483 9.59 7.02 11.22
C GLY A 483 11.11 7.18 11.20
N ALA A 484 11.66 8.03 10.32
CA ALA A 484 13.08 8.36 10.31
C ALA A 484 13.54 9.04 11.61
N ARG A 485 12.71 9.89 12.23
CA ARG A 485 13.00 10.48 13.56
C ARG A 485 13.12 9.40 14.64
N ILE A 486 12.25 8.40 14.65
CA ILE A 486 12.34 7.27 15.58
C ILE A 486 13.67 6.55 15.40
N LEU A 487 14.03 6.20 14.16
CA LEU A 487 15.32 5.54 13.87
C LEU A 487 16.50 6.41 14.31
N LYS A 488 16.43 7.73 14.10
CA LYS A 488 17.49 8.66 14.52
C LYS A 488 17.70 8.69 16.03
N VAL A 489 16.62 8.60 16.82
CA VAL A 489 16.71 8.51 18.28
C VAL A 489 17.44 7.23 18.71
N LEU A 490 17.12 6.09 18.08
CA LEU A 490 17.76 4.80 18.37
C LEU A 490 19.28 4.81 18.19
N LEU A 491 19.81 5.67 17.31
CA LEU A 491 21.25 5.80 17.08
C LEU A 491 22.01 6.50 18.21
N THR A 492 21.29 7.22 19.07
CA THR A 492 21.89 8.08 20.12
C THR A 492 21.59 7.59 21.52
N LYS A 493 20.45 6.91 21.71
CA LYS A 493 19.99 6.49 23.03
C LYS A 493 19.13 5.23 22.93
N ASN A 494 19.32 4.33 23.88
CA ASN A 494 18.43 3.17 24.04
C ASN A 494 17.07 3.62 24.59
N PRO A 495 15.96 3.14 24.00
CA PRO A 495 14.61 3.43 24.50
C PRO A 495 14.46 3.01 25.96
N SER A 496 13.89 3.91 26.74
CA SER A 496 13.60 3.75 28.17
C SER A 496 12.21 4.29 28.46
N PRO A 497 11.53 3.82 29.52
CA PRO A 497 10.23 4.36 29.90
C PRO A 497 10.31 5.89 30.05
N PRO A 498 9.33 6.64 29.52
CA PRO A 498 9.29 8.09 29.71
C PRO A 498 9.35 8.43 31.20
N LYS A 499 10.09 9.50 31.54
CA LYS A 499 10.14 10.01 32.91
C LYS A 499 8.77 10.57 33.27
N ALA A 500 8.29 10.23 34.47
CA ALA A 500 6.97 10.61 34.99
C ALA A 500 6.79 12.13 35.08
#